data_AF-A0A3M9ZQK9-F1
#
_entry.id   AF-A0A3M9ZQK9-F1
#
_cell.length_a   1.000
_cell.length_b   1.000
_cell.length_c   1.000
_cell.angle_alpha   90.00
_cell.angle_beta   90.00
_cell.angle_gamma   90.00
#
_symmetry.space_group_name_H-M   'P 1'
#
loop_
_entity.id
_entity.type
_entity.pdbx_description
1 polymer ?
#
loop_
_entity_poly.entity_id
_entity_poly.type
_entity_poly.pdbx_seq_one_letter_code
_entity_poly.pdbx_strand_id
1 'polypeptide(L)'
;MEPDVPDLGYILKLVPNADFKMDGFNDRLRLQKIVYMLQAFGVYLGYGFSWYFRGPYCTSLARAGFELEHVYDMIPDDVRVKPINPRARDGLKRCIRFLRSVMDGPDDLDRIEIAASLHLLVITTSLAKQDIFRRVREKMDVRGVTDDMCEEMWRKLQKEGLVPDERV
;
A
#
# COMPACT_ATOMS: atom_id res chain seq x y z
N MET A 1 13.26 1.98 12.99
CA MET A 1 12.38 1.76 14.15
C MET A 1 10.97 1.89 13.62
N GLU A 2 10.12 0.88 13.82
CA GLU A 2 8.69 0.94 13.45
C GLU A 2 8.01 2.06 14.26
N PRO A 3 6.98 2.74 13.73
CA PRO A 3 6.25 3.75 14.49
C PRO A 3 5.57 3.10 15.70
N ASP A 4 5.36 3.90 16.74
CA ASP A 4 4.44 3.51 17.80
C ASP A 4 3.01 3.39 17.24
N VAL A 5 2.20 2.53 17.84
CA VAL A 5 0.83 2.21 17.40
C VAL A 5 -0.03 3.47 17.17
N PRO A 6 -0.02 4.49 18.07
CA PRO A 6 -0.76 5.73 17.83
C PRO A 6 -0.25 6.51 16.60
N ASP A 7 1.06 6.53 16.34
CA ASP A 7 1.64 7.21 15.18
C ASP A 7 1.18 6.56 13.86
N LEU A 8 1.00 5.23 13.83
CA LEU A 8 0.38 4.53 12.69
C LEU A 8 -1.08 4.98 12.49
N GLY A 9 -1.88 5.03 13.55
CA GLY A 9 -3.27 5.47 13.48
C GLY A 9 -3.41 6.92 12.99
N TYR A 10 -2.56 7.81 13.49
CA TYR A 10 -2.50 9.20 13.02
C TYR A 10 -2.25 9.31 11.51
N ILE A 11 -1.37 8.47 10.97
CA ILE A 11 -1.07 8.47 9.53
C ILE A 11 -2.25 7.92 8.73
N LEU A 12 -2.89 6.85 9.20
CA LEU A 12 -4.04 6.25 8.53
C LEU A 12 -5.21 7.24 8.44
N LYS A 13 -5.48 8.06 9.47
CA LYS A 13 -6.50 9.11 9.43
C LYS A 13 -6.28 10.18 8.36
N LEU A 14 -5.05 10.35 7.87
CA LEU A 14 -4.73 11.29 6.78
C LEU A 14 -4.98 10.69 5.39
N VAL A 15 -5.10 9.37 5.30
CA VAL A 15 -5.27 8.66 4.03
C VAL A 15 -6.77 8.51 3.74
N PRO A 16 -7.26 8.99 2.59
CA PRO A 16 -8.67 8.82 2.22
C PRO A 16 -9.00 7.33 2.06
N ASN A 17 -10.24 6.95 2.41
CA ASN A 17 -10.71 5.56 2.35
C ASN A 17 -9.85 4.59 3.17
N ALA A 18 -9.19 5.07 4.23
CA ALA A 18 -8.42 4.26 5.15
C ALA A 18 -9.16 4.00 6.47
N ASP A 19 -10.51 3.93 6.41
CA ASP A 19 -11.32 3.46 7.53
C ASP A 19 -10.69 2.17 8.06
N PHE A 20 -10.27 2.22 9.31
CA PHE A 20 -9.39 1.21 9.87
C PHE A 20 -10.20 0.21 10.68
N LYS A 21 -10.02 -1.07 10.33
CA LYS A 21 -10.57 -2.25 11.01
C LYS A 21 -9.60 -3.42 10.83
N MET A 22 -9.71 -4.45 11.67
CA MET A 22 -8.97 -5.70 11.50
C MET A 22 -9.87 -6.94 11.51
N ASP A 23 -11.20 -6.76 11.60
CA ASP A 23 -12.26 -7.79 11.60
C ASP A 23 -12.08 -8.81 10.46
N GLY A 24 -11.98 -8.34 9.22
CA GLY A 24 -12.00 -9.15 8.02
C GLY A 24 -10.64 -9.40 7.39
N PHE A 25 -10.56 -10.45 6.56
CA PHE A 25 -9.39 -10.71 5.74
C PHE A 25 -9.06 -9.53 4.81
N ASN A 26 -10.08 -8.90 4.22
CA ASN A 26 -9.91 -7.76 3.34
C ASN A 26 -9.44 -6.51 4.10
N ASP A 27 -9.87 -6.30 5.34
CA ASP A 27 -9.41 -5.17 6.16
C ASP A 27 -7.92 -5.29 6.49
N ARG A 28 -7.49 -6.49 6.89
CA ARG A 28 -6.07 -6.80 7.10
C ARG A 28 -5.27 -6.60 5.82
N LEU A 29 -5.79 -7.04 4.67
CA LEU A 29 -5.11 -6.87 3.40
C LEU A 29 -5.02 -5.40 2.98
N ARG A 30 -6.08 -4.62 3.20
CA ARG A 30 -6.13 -3.17 2.97
C ARG A 30 -5.03 -2.45 3.73
N LEU A 31 -4.91 -2.70 5.04
CA LEU A 31 -3.85 -2.12 5.87
C LEU A 31 -2.47 -2.39 5.25
N GLN A 32 -2.22 -3.65 4.86
CA GLN A 32 -0.97 -4.07 4.26
C GLN A 32 -0.65 -3.30 2.97
N LYS A 33 -1.65 -3.07 2.11
CA LYS A 33 -1.44 -2.34 0.84
C LYS A 33 -1.27 -0.85 1.04
N ILE A 34 -2.08 -0.23 1.88
CA ILE A 34 -1.99 1.21 2.15
C ILE A 34 -0.63 1.55 2.76
N VAL A 35 -0.21 0.82 3.80
CA VAL A 35 1.07 1.07 4.47
C VAL A 35 2.25 0.77 3.55
N TYR A 36 2.17 -0.29 2.73
CA TYR A 36 3.19 -0.55 1.72
C TYR A 36 3.34 0.62 0.75
N MET A 37 2.23 1.12 0.20
CA MET A 37 2.26 2.24 -0.74
C MET A 37 2.79 3.51 -0.08
N LEU A 38 2.41 3.81 1.16
CA LEU A 38 3.00 4.94 1.91
C LEU A 38 4.54 4.87 1.93
N GLN A 39 5.11 3.69 2.23
CA GLN A 39 6.57 3.52 2.21
C GLN A 39 7.17 3.61 0.80
N ALA A 40 6.49 3.06 -0.21
CA ALA A 40 6.92 3.17 -1.61
C ALA A 40 7.01 4.63 -2.07
N PHE A 41 6.11 5.49 -1.59
CA PHE A 41 6.14 6.93 -1.83
C PHE A 41 7.10 7.72 -0.91
N GLY A 42 7.91 7.03 -0.09
CA GLY A 42 8.93 7.65 0.76
C GLY A 42 8.46 8.05 2.15
N VAL A 43 7.25 7.67 2.58
CA VAL A 43 6.81 7.77 3.98
C VAL A 43 7.32 6.53 4.72
N TYR A 44 8.58 6.56 5.15
CA TYR A 44 9.21 5.39 5.78
C TYR A 44 8.67 5.14 7.18
N LEU A 45 8.01 3.98 7.37
CA LEU A 45 7.41 3.51 8.62
C LEU A 45 8.16 2.30 9.20
N GLY A 46 9.31 1.93 8.65
CA GLY A 46 10.12 0.84 9.20
C GLY A 46 9.58 -0.57 9.00
N TYR A 47 8.45 -0.77 8.31
CA TYR A 47 7.87 -2.10 8.09
C TYR A 47 8.56 -2.82 6.92
N GLY A 48 8.97 -4.07 7.15
CA GLY A 48 9.59 -4.93 6.14
C GLY A 48 8.57 -5.80 5.41
N PHE A 49 8.37 -5.56 4.12
CA PHE A 49 7.41 -6.31 3.30
C PHE A 49 8.08 -7.43 2.50
N SER A 50 7.41 -8.57 2.42
CA SER A 50 7.80 -9.71 1.58
C SER A 50 6.68 -10.11 0.62
N TRP A 51 7.03 -10.87 -0.42
CA TRP A 51 6.07 -11.42 -1.38
C TRP A 51 5.33 -12.61 -0.77
N TYR A 52 4.04 -12.44 -0.45
CA TYR A 52 3.22 -13.45 0.23
C TYR A 52 1.95 -13.81 -0.56
N PHE A 53 1.05 -14.61 0.01
CA PHE A 53 -0.16 -15.17 -0.64
C PHE A 53 -0.93 -14.14 -1.48
N ARG A 54 -1.04 -12.89 -1.02
CA ARG A 54 -1.74 -11.78 -1.69
C ARG A 54 -0.84 -10.61 -2.04
N GLY A 55 0.41 -10.88 -2.42
CA GLY A 55 1.42 -9.85 -2.69
C GLY A 55 2.12 -9.32 -1.43
N PRO A 56 2.45 -8.01 -1.34
CA PRO A 56 3.21 -7.47 -0.21
C PRO A 56 2.54 -7.71 1.13
N TYR A 57 3.28 -8.30 2.07
CA TYR A 57 2.80 -8.55 3.42
C TYR A 57 3.92 -8.37 4.46
N CYS A 58 3.55 -7.86 5.63
CA CYS A 58 4.40 -7.61 6.77
C CYS A 58 3.71 -8.12 8.03
N THR A 59 4.28 -9.14 8.68
CA THR A 59 3.71 -9.75 9.89
C THR A 59 3.74 -8.79 11.08
N SER A 60 4.78 -7.96 11.23
CA SER A 60 4.83 -6.97 12.32
C SER A 60 3.75 -5.90 12.14
N LEU A 61 3.48 -5.46 10.90
CA LEU A 61 2.36 -4.56 10.63
C LEU A 61 1.01 -5.20 10.97
N ALA A 62 0.83 -6.50 10.71
CA ALA A 62 -0.41 -7.18 11.08
C ALA A 62 -0.63 -7.17 12.60
N ARG A 63 0.45 -7.39 13.38
CA ARG A 63 0.41 -7.30 14.86
C ARG A 63 0.08 -5.87 15.32
N ALA A 64 0.79 -4.88 14.78
CA ALA A 64 0.54 -3.47 15.07
C ALA A 64 -0.90 -3.05 14.71
N GLY A 65 -1.49 -3.61 13.64
CA GLY A 65 -2.90 -3.42 13.31
C GLY A 65 -3.84 -3.93 14.40
N PHE A 66 -3.65 -5.15 14.90
CA PHE A 66 -4.49 -5.66 15.99
C PHE A 66 -4.33 -4.84 17.27
N GLU A 67 -3.12 -4.38 17.59
CA GLU A 67 -2.90 -3.47 18.70
C GLU A 67 -3.60 -2.11 18.49
N LEU A 68 -3.54 -1.58 17.26
CA LEU A 68 -4.18 -0.33 16.89
C LEU A 68 -5.70 -0.39 17.00
N GLU A 69 -6.33 -1.52 16.67
CA GLU A 69 -7.78 -1.72 16.74
C GLU A 69 -8.35 -1.42 18.13
N HIS A 70 -7.59 -1.69 19.19
CA HIS A 70 -8.01 -1.42 20.56
C HIS A 70 -8.00 0.06 20.94
N VAL A 71 -7.27 0.90 20.20
CA VAL A 71 -7.06 2.32 20.55
C VAL A 71 -7.45 3.30 19.44
N TYR A 72 -7.80 2.81 18.24
CA TYR A 72 -8.00 3.64 17.04
C TYR A 72 -9.07 4.72 17.24
N ASP A 73 -10.20 4.37 17.87
CA ASP A 73 -11.30 5.31 18.15
C ASP A 73 -10.95 6.36 19.21
N MET A 74 -9.91 6.11 20.00
CA MET A 74 -9.41 7.08 21.00
C MET A 74 -8.43 8.09 20.39
N ILE A 75 -7.94 7.85 19.16
CA ILE A 75 -7.04 8.75 18.46
C ILE A 75 -7.86 9.96 17.97
N PRO A 76 -7.49 11.21 18.29
CA PRO A 76 -8.22 12.38 17.81
C PRO A 76 -8.21 12.49 16.27
N ASP A 77 -9.28 13.03 15.68
CA ASP A 77 -9.35 13.29 14.23
C ASP A 77 -8.58 14.56 13.81
N ASP A 78 -8.42 15.51 14.74
CA ASP A 78 -7.72 16.77 14.55
C ASP A 78 -6.20 16.59 14.72
N VAL A 79 -5.65 15.70 13.90
CA VAL A 79 -4.25 15.31 13.98
C VAL A 79 -3.34 16.43 13.46
N ARG A 80 -2.76 17.21 14.38
CA ARG A 80 -1.46 17.85 14.13
C ARG A 80 -0.41 16.76 14.13
N VAL A 81 -0.21 16.13 12.98
CA VAL A 81 0.85 15.14 12.79
C VAL A 81 2.14 15.75 13.33
N LYS A 82 2.90 15.00 14.15
CA LYS A 82 4.28 15.36 14.50
C LYS A 82 4.98 15.81 13.21
N PRO A 83 5.87 16.82 13.25
CA PRO A 83 6.47 17.36 12.05
C PRO A 83 7.12 16.25 11.21
N ILE A 84 6.36 15.79 10.20
CA ILE A 84 6.87 14.89 9.18
C ILE A 84 7.94 15.70 8.45
N ASN A 85 9.13 15.14 8.31
CA ASN A 85 10.18 15.73 7.46
C ASN A 85 9.57 16.14 6.11
N PRO A 86 9.88 17.34 5.56
CA PRO A 86 9.35 17.81 4.29
C PRO A 86 9.29 16.75 3.17
N ARG A 87 10.30 15.88 3.05
CA ARG A 87 10.32 14.78 2.06
C ARG A 87 9.17 13.79 2.25
N ALA A 88 8.93 13.35 3.48
CA ALA A 88 7.85 12.43 3.79
C ALA A 88 6.48 13.12 3.68
N ARG A 89 6.40 14.44 3.86
CA ARG A 89 5.17 15.21 3.59
C ARG A 89 4.82 15.22 2.10
N ASP A 90 5.80 15.43 1.23
CA ASP A 90 5.57 15.38 -0.22
C ASP A 90 5.24 13.97 -0.70
N GLY A 91 5.94 12.96 -0.16
CA GLY A 91 5.62 11.55 -0.36
C GLY A 91 4.18 11.22 0.03
N LEU A 92 3.74 11.65 1.22
CA LEU A 92 2.36 11.46 1.69
C LEU A 92 1.34 12.11 0.75
N LYS A 93 1.55 13.36 0.33
CA LYS A 93 0.65 14.06 -0.61
C LYS A 93 0.54 13.33 -1.95
N ARG A 94 1.65 12.82 -2.47
CA ARG A 94 1.69 12.06 -3.72
C ARG A 94 0.98 10.72 -3.57
N CYS A 95 1.25 10.00 -2.47
CA CYS A 95 0.59 8.75 -2.15
C CYS A 95 -0.93 8.93 -2.05
N ILE A 96 -1.41 9.93 -1.31
CA ILE A 96 -2.85 10.24 -1.20
C ILE A 96 -3.47 10.49 -2.57
N ARG A 97 -2.79 11.25 -3.44
CA ARG A 97 -3.28 11.55 -4.79
C ARG A 97 -3.33 10.29 -5.66
N PHE A 98 -2.31 9.44 -5.56
CA PHE A 98 -2.26 8.16 -6.24
C PHE A 98 -3.38 7.24 -5.76
N LEU A 99 -3.57 7.08 -4.45
CA LEU A 99 -4.62 6.25 -3.85
C LEU A 99 -6.02 6.70 -4.30
N ARG A 100 -6.30 8.00 -4.33
CA ARG A 100 -7.55 8.54 -4.90
C ARG A 100 -7.74 8.25 -6.39
N SER A 101 -6.67 8.00 -7.14
CA SER A 101 -6.74 7.68 -8.57
C SER A 101 -6.90 6.18 -8.86
N VAL A 102 -6.77 5.33 -7.84
CA VAL A 102 -6.85 3.86 -7.95
C VAL A 102 -7.96 3.27 -7.08
N MET A 103 -8.44 3.98 -6.07
CA MET A 103 -9.55 3.59 -5.21
C MET A 103 -10.68 4.61 -5.34
N ASP A 104 -11.82 4.17 -5.89
CA ASP A 104 -13.04 4.96 -5.98
C ASP A 104 -13.81 4.91 -4.64
N GLY A 105 -13.69 3.79 -3.92
CA GLY A 105 -14.22 3.61 -2.57
C GLY A 105 -13.37 2.69 -1.70
N PRO A 106 -13.85 2.36 -0.49
CA PRO A 106 -13.08 1.50 0.39
C PRO A 106 -12.94 0.07 -0.17
N ASP A 107 -13.88 -0.42 -0.97
CA ASP A 107 -13.86 -1.83 -1.37
C ASP A 107 -12.98 -2.14 -2.60
N ASP A 108 -12.32 -1.13 -3.20
CA ASP A 108 -11.46 -1.27 -4.38
C ASP A 108 -10.06 -1.84 -4.07
N LEU A 109 -10.04 -2.95 -3.34
CA LEU A 109 -8.82 -3.59 -2.86
C LEU A 109 -7.96 -4.18 -3.98
N ASP A 110 -8.57 -4.58 -5.10
CA ASP A 110 -7.86 -5.23 -6.20
C ASP A 110 -6.85 -4.30 -6.87
N ARG A 111 -7.25 -3.05 -7.12
CA ARG A 111 -6.39 -2.06 -7.79
C ARG A 111 -5.17 -1.72 -6.94
N ILE A 112 -5.35 -1.51 -5.64
CA ILE A 112 -4.22 -1.23 -4.74
C ILE A 112 -3.35 -2.47 -4.52
N GLU A 113 -3.94 -3.67 -4.53
CA GLU A 113 -3.17 -4.93 -4.45
C GLU A 113 -2.32 -5.15 -5.70
N ILE A 114 -2.85 -4.90 -6.90
CA ILE A 114 -2.07 -4.91 -8.15
C ILE A 114 -0.93 -3.90 -8.06
N ALA A 115 -1.23 -2.64 -7.68
CA ALA A 115 -0.23 -1.59 -7.58
C ALA A 115 0.94 -1.97 -6.64
N ALA A 116 0.60 -2.41 -5.44
CA ALA A 116 1.56 -2.82 -4.43
C ALA A 116 2.39 -4.03 -4.90
N SER A 117 1.74 -5.00 -5.56
CA SER A 117 2.38 -6.23 -6.04
C SER A 117 3.34 -5.98 -7.19
N LEU A 118 2.94 -5.18 -8.17
CA LEU A 118 3.82 -4.75 -9.26
C LEU A 118 5.05 -4.05 -8.72
N HIS A 119 4.87 -3.04 -7.86
CA HIS A 119 6.00 -2.31 -7.29
C HIS A 119 6.95 -3.22 -6.49
N LEU A 120 6.42 -4.12 -5.66
CA LEU A 120 7.28 -4.99 -4.85
C LEU A 120 8.12 -5.92 -5.73
N LEU A 121 7.50 -6.56 -6.71
CA LEU A 121 8.23 -7.44 -7.64
C LEU A 121 9.25 -6.66 -8.45
N VAL A 122 8.96 -5.41 -8.82
CA VAL A 122 9.90 -4.52 -9.49
C VAL A 122 11.15 -4.29 -8.62
N ILE A 123 11.00 -3.99 -7.34
CA ILE A 123 12.14 -3.64 -6.47
C ILE A 123 12.86 -4.86 -5.88
N THR A 124 12.22 -6.04 -5.82
CA THR A 124 12.79 -7.25 -5.19
C THR A 124 13.30 -8.30 -6.17
N THR A 125 13.02 -8.16 -7.46
CA THR A 125 13.40 -9.16 -8.48
C THR A 125 14.08 -8.49 -9.67
N SER A 126 14.66 -9.30 -10.56
CA SER A 126 15.20 -8.87 -11.86
C SER A 126 14.32 -9.34 -13.03
N LEU A 127 13.07 -9.73 -12.76
CA LEU A 127 12.17 -10.28 -13.78
C LEU A 127 11.79 -9.26 -14.86
N ALA A 128 11.54 -9.72 -16.08
CA ALA A 128 10.94 -8.91 -17.13
C ALA A 128 9.52 -8.47 -16.76
N LYS A 129 9.04 -7.37 -17.35
CA LYS A 129 7.68 -6.83 -17.07
C LYS A 129 6.58 -7.88 -17.19
N GLN A 130 6.61 -8.69 -18.25
CA GLN A 130 5.59 -9.73 -18.49
C GLN A 130 5.63 -10.86 -17.46
N ASP A 131 6.79 -11.18 -16.91
CA ASP A 131 6.94 -12.17 -15.85
C ASP A 131 6.38 -11.65 -14.53
N ILE A 132 6.53 -10.34 -14.27
CA ILE A 132 5.91 -9.67 -13.14
C ILE A 132 4.38 -9.73 -13.27
N PHE A 133 3.83 -9.40 -14.43
CA PHE A 133 2.39 -9.44 -14.69
C PHE A 133 1.83 -10.84 -14.46
N ARG A 134 2.50 -11.86 -15.02
CA ARG A 134 2.15 -13.26 -14.79
C ARG A 134 2.12 -13.61 -13.30
N ARG A 135 3.13 -13.23 -12.50
CA ARG A 135 3.14 -13.50 -11.06
C ARG A 135 2.03 -12.81 -10.28
N VAL A 136 1.66 -11.59 -10.69
CA VAL A 136 0.51 -10.89 -10.09
C VAL A 136 -0.78 -11.65 -10.42
N ARG A 137 -0.98 -12.02 -11.68
CA ARG A 137 -2.17 -12.78 -12.11
C ARG A 137 -2.27 -14.13 -11.43
N GLU A 138 -1.20 -14.91 -11.36
CA GLU A 138 -1.19 -16.23 -10.69
C GLU A 138 -1.62 -16.13 -9.22
N LYS A 139 -1.29 -15.04 -8.52
CA LYS A 139 -1.73 -14.83 -7.12
C LYS A 139 -3.14 -14.26 -6.99
N MET A 140 -3.66 -13.62 -8.04
CA MET A 140 -4.95 -12.95 -8.04
C MET A 140 -5.95 -13.61 -9.01
N ASP A 141 -5.67 -14.84 -9.44
CA ASP A 141 -6.35 -15.54 -10.54
C ASP A 141 -7.87 -15.63 -10.33
N VAL A 142 -8.29 -15.90 -9.09
CA VAL A 142 -9.71 -15.95 -8.70
C VAL A 142 -10.47 -14.63 -8.85
N ARG A 143 -9.78 -13.51 -9.08
CA ARG A 143 -10.35 -12.16 -9.23
C ARG A 143 -10.35 -11.66 -10.67
N GLY A 144 -9.92 -12.49 -11.63
CA GLY A 144 -9.97 -12.12 -13.05
C GLY A 144 -9.03 -10.99 -13.44
N VAL A 145 -7.89 -10.84 -12.74
CA VAL A 145 -6.89 -9.83 -13.08
C VAL A 145 -6.30 -10.10 -14.47
N THR A 146 -6.36 -9.11 -15.34
CA THR A 146 -5.86 -9.20 -16.73
C THR A 146 -4.52 -8.48 -16.90
N ASP A 147 -3.83 -8.75 -18.03
CA ASP A 147 -2.64 -7.99 -18.41
C ASP A 147 -2.96 -6.51 -18.66
N ASP A 148 -4.14 -6.18 -19.18
CA ASP A 148 -4.58 -4.79 -19.38
C ASP A 148 -4.70 -4.04 -18.06
N MET A 149 -5.22 -4.68 -17.00
CA MET A 149 -5.29 -4.10 -15.65
C MET A 149 -3.87 -3.88 -15.08
N CYS A 150 -2.96 -4.82 -15.31
CA CYS A 150 -1.56 -4.69 -14.90
C CYS A 150 -0.86 -3.55 -15.67
N GLU A 151 -1.13 -3.43 -16.97
CA GLU A 151 -0.57 -2.39 -17.85
C GLU A 151 -1.09 -1.00 -17.48
N GLU A 152 -2.39 -0.87 -17.22
CA GLU A 152 -2.98 0.37 -16.73
C GLU A 152 -2.32 0.80 -15.42
N MET A 153 -2.19 -0.13 -14.47
CA MET A 153 -1.59 0.16 -13.18
C MET A 153 -0.09 0.46 -13.29
N TRP A 154 0.63 -0.25 -14.15
CA TRP A 154 2.04 0.04 -14.46
C TRP A 154 2.21 1.49 -14.91
N ARG A 155 1.38 1.96 -15.84
CA ARG A 155 1.42 3.35 -16.33
C ARG A 155 1.12 4.36 -15.21
N LYS A 156 0.21 4.04 -14.29
CA LYS A 156 -0.05 4.91 -13.11
C LYS A 156 1.16 4.97 -12.17
N LEU A 157 1.79 3.83 -11.88
CA LEU A 157 3.01 3.76 -11.06
C LEU A 157 4.21 4.46 -11.73
N GLN A 158 4.32 4.34 -13.05
CA GLN A 158 5.37 4.95 -13.86
C GLN A 158 5.29 6.47 -13.82
N LYS A 159 4.08 7.04 -13.92
CA LYS A 159 3.83 8.49 -13.75
C LYS A 159 4.30 9.02 -12.39
N GLU A 160 4.33 8.16 -11.38
CA GLU A 160 4.84 8.46 -10.05
C GLU A 160 6.32 8.09 -9.86
N GLY A 161 7.01 7.63 -10.92
CA GLY A 161 8.42 7.23 -10.86
C GLY A 161 8.68 6.03 -9.95
N LEU A 162 7.67 5.21 -9.68
CA LEU A 162 7.78 4.01 -8.82
C LEU A 162 8.22 2.77 -9.59
N VAL A 163 7.97 2.72 -10.90
CA VAL A 163 8.40 1.64 -11.80
C VAL A 163 9.09 2.25 -13.03
N PRO A 164 10.04 1.53 -13.65
CA PRO A 164 10.74 2.05 -14.84
C PRO A 164 9.84 2.07 -16.08
N ASP A 165 10.24 2.86 -17.07
CA ASP A 165 9.55 2.97 -18.36
C ASP A 165 9.58 1.66 -19.14
N GLU A 166 10.76 1.04 -19.19
CA GLU A 166 10.99 -0.26 -19.81
C GLU A 166 11.68 -1.20 -18.82
N ARG A 167 11.29 -2.47 -18.88
CA ARG A 167 11.87 -3.53 -18.08
C ARG A 167 11.98 -4.78 -18.92
N VAL A 168 13.13 -4.89 -19.57
CA VAL A 168 13.54 -5.97 -20.47
C VAL A 168 14.03 -7.15 -19.67
#